data_AF-A0A0N5DC47-F1
#
_entry.id   AF-A0A0N5DC47-F1
#
_cell.length_a   1.000
_cell.length_b   1.000
_cell.length_c   1.000
_cell.angle_alpha   90.00
_cell.angle_beta   90.00
_cell.angle_gamma   90.00
#
_symmetry.space_group_name_H-M   'P 1'
#
loop_
_entity.id
_entity.type
_entity.pdbx_description
1 polymer ?
#
loop_
_entity_poly.entity_id
_entity_poly.type
_entity_poly.pdbx_seq_one_letter_code
_entity_poly.pdbx_strand_id
1 'polypeptide(L)'
;MQSLAVKTSIGGNVGDIGAFCRSDISYLTCQSPNSFCANNVCTCAPFFELVNDECVMKPSKTLSMECKTWKECEEEGEYCRSSSGKCECLSNYFVLGGKCRPVIYPGQIGCEDSRQCAKAYPGAFCTGQNKCQCPDGLQAAAFTCLQGQLAYDLIF
;
A
#
# COMPACT_ATOMS: atom_id res chain seq x y z
N MET A 1 11.14 18.35 13.36
CA MET A 1 9.90 18.32 14.17
C MET A 1 8.95 19.36 13.59
N GLN A 2 8.20 19.02 12.54
CA GLN A 2 7.22 19.95 11.96
C GLN A 2 5.87 19.69 12.63
N SER A 3 5.37 20.73 13.29
CA SER A 3 4.11 20.73 14.03
C SER A 3 2.95 20.54 13.06
N LEU A 4 2.25 19.40 13.09
CA LEU A 4 0.94 19.31 12.46
C LEU A 4 -0.02 20.17 13.29
N ALA A 5 -0.32 21.37 12.78
CA ALA A 5 -1.44 22.14 13.28
C ALA A 5 -2.71 21.31 13.03
N VAL A 6 -3.37 20.89 14.11
CA VAL A 6 -4.77 20.45 14.05
C VAL A 6 -5.52 21.64 13.46
N LYS A 7 -5.99 21.54 12.21
CA LYS A 7 -6.89 22.53 11.61
C LYS A 7 -8.18 22.51 12.44
N THR A 8 -8.23 23.30 13.52
CA THR A 8 -9.46 23.78 14.13
C THR A 8 -9.98 24.94 13.27
N SER A 9 -10.13 24.70 11.96
CA SER A 9 -10.70 25.67 11.05
C SER A 9 -12.21 25.46 11.02
N ILE A 10 -12.91 26.46 11.54
CA ILE A 10 -14.32 26.76 11.35
C ILE A 10 -14.59 26.73 9.83
N GLY A 11 -14.97 25.57 9.29
CA GLY A 11 -15.17 25.36 7.85
C GLY A 11 -14.87 23.97 7.27
N GLY A 12 -14.26 23.03 8.01
CA GLY A 12 -14.06 21.65 7.55
C GLY A 12 -15.22 20.71 7.95
N ASN A 13 -15.63 19.81 7.06
CA ASN A 13 -16.64 18.79 7.36
C ASN A 13 -16.02 17.62 8.14
N VAL A 14 -16.85 16.89 8.87
CA VAL A 14 -16.43 15.64 9.54
C VAL A 14 -16.00 14.63 8.48
N GLY A 15 -14.82 14.06 8.64
CA GLY A 15 -14.27 13.07 7.72
C GLY A 15 -13.38 13.63 6.61
N ASP A 16 -13.21 14.95 6.53
CA ASP A 16 -12.24 15.62 5.63
C ASP A 16 -10.79 15.38 6.08
N ILE A 17 -9.83 15.52 5.16
CA ILE A 17 -8.40 15.44 5.51
C ILE A 17 -8.03 16.50 6.56
N GLY A 18 -7.35 16.05 7.61
CA GLY A 18 -6.98 16.87 8.78
C GLY A 18 -8.07 16.97 9.84
N ALA A 19 -9.28 16.45 9.60
CA ALA A 19 -10.34 16.37 10.61
C ALA A 19 -10.10 15.23 11.60
N PHE A 20 -10.71 15.34 12.79
CA PHE A 20 -10.70 14.27 13.78
C PHE A 20 -11.49 13.05 13.32
N CYS A 21 -11.00 11.85 13.63
CA CYS A 21 -11.65 10.60 13.23
C CYS A 21 -11.53 9.49 14.29
N ARG A 22 -12.42 8.50 14.18
CA ARG A 22 -12.43 7.26 14.95
C ARG A 22 -12.98 6.10 14.13
N SER A 23 -12.13 5.13 13.81
CA SER A 23 -12.49 3.97 12.97
C SER A 23 -13.55 3.06 13.60
N ASP A 24 -13.72 3.10 14.91
CA ASP A 24 -14.74 2.34 15.66
C ASP A 24 -16.13 3.00 15.63
N ILE A 25 -16.23 4.25 15.15
CA ILE A 25 -17.47 5.01 15.13
C ILE A 25 -17.79 5.43 13.69
N SER A 26 -18.85 4.84 13.13
CA SER A 26 -19.18 4.96 11.69
C SER A 26 -19.37 6.38 11.17
N TYR A 27 -19.82 7.33 12.00
CA TYR A 27 -20.01 8.74 11.59
C TYR A 27 -18.75 9.61 11.78
N LEU A 28 -17.67 9.04 12.32
CA LEU A 28 -16.37 9.67 12.54
C LEU A 28 -15.28 9.02 11.67
N THR A 29 -15.64 8.27 10.65
CA THR A 29 -14.70 7.73 9.67
C THR A 29 -14.31 8.79 8.65
N CYS A 30 -13.15 8.59 8.02
CA CYS A 30 -12.70 9.48 6.95
C CYS A 30 -13.54 9.23 5.70
N GLN A 31 -14.10 10.31 5.15
CA GLN A 31 -14.99 10.27 3.99
C GLN A 31 -14.25 10.63 2.71
N SER A 32 -13.13 11.36 2.82
CA SER A 32 -12.28 11.66 1.67
C SER A 32 -11.82 10.36 0.99
N PRO A 33 -11.96 10.22 -0.34
CA PRO A 33 -11.44 9.05 -1.04
C PRO A 33 -9.96 8.85 -0.78
N ASN A 34 -9.52 7.58 -0.72
CA ASN A 34 -8.12 7.22 -0.50
C ASN A 34 -7.53 7.85 0.78
N SER A 35 -8.35 7.94 1.83
CA SER A 35 -7.93 8.40 3.15
C SER A 35 -8.20 7.33 4.20
N PHE A 36 -7.47 7.41 5.31
CA PHE A 36 -7.68 6.55 6.47
C PHE A 36 -7.51 7.35 7.75
N CYS A 37 -8.06 6.80 8.83
CA CYS A 37 -7.90 7.38 10.14
C CYS A 37 -6.57 6.93 10.75
N ALA A 38 -5.62 7.86 10.89
CA ALA A 38 -4.33 7.60 11.52
C ALA A 38 -4.15 8.54 12.71
N ASN A 39 -3.85 8.00 13.89
CA ASN A 39 -3.67 8.80 15.11
C ASN A 39 -4.85 9.76 15.39
N ASN A 40 -6.08 9.28 15.15
CA ASN A 40 -7.34 10.04 15.27
C ASN A 40 -7.45 11.27 14.34
N VAL A 41 -6.67 11.31 13.26
CA VAL A 41 -6.76 12.36 12.23
C VAL A 41 -6.91 11.70 10.87
N CYS A 42 -7.82 12.22 10.04
CA CYS A 42 -7.95 11.79 8.66
C CYS A 42 -6.73 12.22 7.87
N THR A 43 -6.03 11.25 7.29
CA THR A 43 -4.87 11.46 6.44
C THR A 43 -5.03 10.66 5.17
N CYS A 44 -4.31 11.03 4.12
CA CYS A 44 -4.24 10.20 2.94
C CYS A 44 -3.76 8.80 3.31
N ALA A 45 -4.41 7.79 2.72
CA ALA A 45 -3.96 6.41 2.73
C ALA A 45 -2.49 6.37 2.34
N PRO A 46 -1.74 5.37 2.82
CA PRO A 46 -0.36 5.25 2.36
C PRO A 46 -0.36 5.21 0.83
N PHE A 47 0.70 5.75 0.25
CA PHE A 47 0.87 5.90 -1.20
C PHE A 47 0.06 6.99 -1.91
N PHE A 48 -0.82 7.70 -1.21
CA PHE A 48 -1.48 8.89 -1.70
C PHE A 48 -0.86 10.14 -1.06
N GLU A 49 -0.74 11.19 -1.86
CA GLU A 49 -0.25 12.48 -1.40
C GLU A 49 -1.39 13.50 -1.37
N LEU A 50 -1.40 14.35 -0.34
CA LEU A 50 -2.37 15.44 -0.25
C LEU A 50 -2.01 16.52 -1.27
N VAL A 51 -2.90 16.75 -2.24
CA VAL A 51 -2.80 17.82 -3.23
C VAL A 51 -4.16 18.50 -3.33
N ASN A 52 -4.21 19.80 -3.03
CA ASN A 52 -5.44 20.59 -3.06
C ASN A 52 -6.62 19.93 -2.29
N ASP A 53 -6.35 19.48 -1.07
CA ASP A 53 -7.30 18.76 -0.19
C ASP A 53 -7.81 17.39 -0.71
N GLU A 54 -7.24 16.89 -1.80
CA GLU A 54 -7.51 15.54 -2.33
C GLU A 54 -6.31 14.60 -2.13
N CYS A 55 -6.61 13.33 -1.85
CA CYS A 55 -5.60 12.27 -1.78
C CYS A 55 -5.40 11.68 -3.18
N VAL A 56 -4.35 12.14 -3.85
CA VAL A 56 -4.03 11.74 -5.23
C VAL A 56 -2.88 10.76 -5.25
N MET A 57 -3.01 9.75 -6.08
CA MET A 57 -1.89 8.86 -6.38
C MET A 57 -0.99 9.56 -7.39
N LYS A 58 0.23 9.92 -6.97
CA LYS A 58 1.22 10.41 -7.92
C LYS A 58 1.95 9.22 -8.55
N PRO A 59 2.07 9.15 -9.89
CA PRO A 59 2.94 8.18 -10.53
C PRO A 59 4.40 8.46 -10.18
N SER A 60 5.26 7.48 -10.42
CA SER A 60 6.70 7.67 -10.32
C SER A 60 7.17 8.68 -11.36
N LYS A 61 8.16 9.48 -10.97
CA LYS A 61 8.83 10.41 -11.90
C LYS A 61 9.86 9.72 -12.78
N THR A 62 10.46 8.64 -12.28
CA THR A 62 11.63 7.98 -12.90
C THR A 62 11.26 6.67 -13.57
N LEU A 63 10.14 6.03 -13.21
CA LEU A 63 9.75 4.74 -13.78
C LEU A 63 9.69 4.79 -15.31
N SER A 64 10.31 3.81 -15.96
CA SER A 64 10.48 3.72 -17.42
C SER A 64 11.38 4.77 -18.06
N MET A 65 11.94 5.73 -17.30
CA MET A 65 12.94 6.65 -17.82
C MET A 65 14.26 5.93 -18.09
N GLU A 66 15.00 6.44 -19.07
CA GLU A 66 16.36 6.02 -19.36
C GLU A 66 17.27 6.31 -18.17
N CYS A 67 18.18 5.39 -17.87
CA CYS A 67 19.11 5.47 -16.76
C CYS A 67 20.43 4.77 -17.11
N LYS A 68 21.51 5.19 -16.45
CA LYS A 68 22.81 4.49 -16.51
C LYS A 68 23.18 3.84 -15.19
N THR A 69 22.77 4.46 -14.10
CA THR A 69 23.09 4.03 -12.74
C THR A 69 21.83 3.96 -11.89
N TRP A 70 21.86 3.12 -10.86
CA TRP A 70 20.74 2.96 -9.94
C TRP A 70 20.35 4.26 -9.22
N LYS A 71 21.28 5.21 -9.06
CA LYS A 71 21.04 6.50 -8.39
C LYS A 71 20.07 7.41 -9.14
N GLU A 72 19.89 7.18 -10.45
CA GLU A 72 18.96 7.94 -11.29
C GLU A 72 17.50 7.50 -11.09
N CYS A 73 17.28 6.33 -10.48
CA CYS A 73 15.96 5.82 -10.13
C CYS A 73 15.72 6.10 -8.63
N GLU A 74 15.22 7.29 -8.34
CA GLU A 74 15.16 7.83 -6.97
C GLU A 74 13.98 7.32 -6.15
N GLU A 75 12.94 6.79 -6.82
CA GLU A 75 11.69 6.37 -6.19
C GLU A 75 11.82 4.98 -5.56
N GLU A 76 11.06 4.75 -4.48
CA GLU A 76 11.14 3.51 -3.72
C GLU A 76 10.79 2.29 -4.58
N GLY A 77 11.62 1.26 -4.49
CA GLY A 77 11.40 0.00 -5.20
C GLY A 77 11.84 0.05 -6.65
N GLU A 78 12.49 1.13 -7.10
CA GLU A 78 13.05 1.23 -8.45
C GLU A 78 14.54 0.92 -8.49
N TYR A 79 14.98 0.43 -9.63
CA TYR A 79 16.40 0.28 -9.95
C TYR A 79 16.63 0.43 -11.45
N CYS A 80 17.86 0.80 -11.81
CA CYS A 80 18.24 0.86 -13.21
C CYS A 80 18.54 -0.55 -13.73
N ARG A 81 17.67 -1.09 -14.59
CA ARG A 81 17.90 -2.41 -15.20
C ARG A 81 18.91 -2.27 -16.34
N SER A 82 20.09 -2.83 -16.17
CA SER A 82 21.19 -2.74 -17.15
C SER A 82 20.84 -3.28 -18.54
N SER A 83 19.94 -4.27 -18.65
CA SER A 83 19.56 -4.85 -19.95
C SER A 83 18.62 -3.96 -20.77
N SER A 84 17.79 -3.13 -20.13
CA SER A 84 16.87 -2.22 -20.80
C SER A 84 17.36 -0.78 -20.81
N GLY A 85 18.30 -0.43 -19.90
CA GLY A 85 18.74 0.94 -19.68
C GLY A 85 17.66 1.80 -19.03
N LYS A 86 16.67 1.20 -18.35
CA LYS A 86 15.51 1.91 -17.80
C LYS A 86 15.30 1.66 -16.32
N CYS A 87 14.73 2.65 -15.65
CA CYS A 87 14.24 2.49 -14.28
C CYS A 87 13.03 1.56 -14.27
N GLU A 88 13.14 0.48 -13.50
CA GLU A 88 12.13 -0.56 -13.37
C GLU A 88 11.96 -0.98 -11.92
N CYS A 89 10.89 -1.69 -11.61
CA CYS A 89 10.67 -2.20 -10.26
C CYS A 89 11.62 -3.33 -9.91
N LEU A 90 12.17 -3.30 -8.69
CA LEU A 90 12.87 -4.41 -8.05
C LEU A 90 12.03 -5.70 -8.12
N SER A 91 12.68 -6.86 -8.02
CA SER A 91 12.03 -8.16 -8.21
C SER A 91 10.90 -8.46 -7.22
N ASN A 92 10.97 -7.90 -6.01
CA ASN A 92 9.93 -7.98 -4.97
C ASN A 92 8.95 -6.80 -5.02
N TYR A 93 8.97 -6.02 -6.11
CA TYR A 93 8.04 -4.93 -6.38
C TYR A 93 7.34 -5.16 -7.73
N PHE A 94 6.23 -4.46 -7.97
CA PHE A 94 5.54 -4.46 -9.25
C PHE A 94 4.88 -3.10 -9.51
N VAL A 95 4.61 -2.81 -10.79
CA VAL A 95 3.95 -1.56 -11.15
C VAL A 95 2.49 -1.61 -10.75
N LEU A 96 2.09 -0.71 -9.85
CA LEU A 96 0.71 -0.50 -9.47
C LEU A 96 0.43 1.00 -9.37
N GLY A 97 -0.47 1.47 -10.22
CA GLY A 97 -0.81 2.90 -10.29
C GLY A 97 0.37 3.78 -10.73
N GLY A 98 1.24 3.26 -11.60
CA GLY A 98 2.39 4.01 -12.14
C GLY A 98 3.56 4.16 -11.17
N LYS A 99 3.57 3.43 -10.05
CA LYS A 99 4.70 3.34 -9.11
C LYS A 99 5.07 1.89 -8.83
N CYS A 100 6.29 1.66 -8.40
CA CYS A 100 6.69 0.37 -7.86
C CYS A 100 6.11 0.17 -6.46
N ARG A 101 5.38 -0.93 -6.28
CA ARG A 101 4.78 -1.32 -5.00
C ARG A 101 5.30 -2.66 -4.54
N PRO A 102 5.51 -2.85 -3.23
CA PRO A 102 6.00 -4.10 -2.71
C PRO A 102 4.95 -5.19 -2.93
N VAL A 103 5.45 -6.37 -3.28
CA VAL A 103 4.70 -7.62 -3.24
C VAL A 103 4.59 -8.04 -1.78
N ILE A 104 3.37 -8.32 -1.32
CA ILE A 104 3.09 -8.75 0.05
C ILE A 104 2.64 -10.20 0.02
N TYR A 105 3.33 -11.07 0.74
CA TYR A 105 3.08 -12.51 0.67
C TYR A 105 1.93 -12.94 1.59
N PRO A 106 1.23 -14.04 1.27
CA PRO A 106 0.24 -14.63 2.16
C PRO A 106 0.72 -14.74 3.61
N GLY A 107 -0.10 -14.28 4.54
CA GLY A 107 0.19 -14.24 5.98
C GLY A 107 0.88 -12.97 6.46
N GLN A 108 1.48 -12.15 5.57
CA GLN A 108 2.10 -10.88 5.94
C GLN A 108 1.08 -9.76 6.09
N ILE A 109 1.43 -8.76 6.89
CA ILE A 109 0.68 -7.51 7.11
C ILE A 109 1.38 -6.38 6.34
N GLY A 110 0.61 -5.37 5.91
CA GLY A 110 1.09 -4.21 5.16
C GLY A 110 0.64 -4.18 3.71
N CYS A 111 -0.35 -5.01 3.33
CA CYS A 111 -1.03 -4.82 2.06
C CYS A 111 -2.07 -3.70 2.18
N GLU A 112 -2.29 -3.00 1.09
CA GLU A 112 -3.31 -1.94 0.96
C GLU A 112 -4.20 -2.20 -0.25
N ASP A 113 -3.69 -2.94 -1.22
CA ASP A 113 -4.43 -3.40 -2.39
C ASP A 113 -4.25 -4.91 -2.57
N SER A 114 -5.36 -5.61 -2.85
CA SER A 114 -5.35 -7.06 -3.10
C SER A 114 -4.39 -7.48 -4.22
N ARG A 115 -4.06 -6.59 -5.16
CA ARG A 115 -3.08 -6.84 -6.22
C ARG A 115 -1.67 -7.06 -5.68
N GLN A 116 -1.32 -6.50 -4.51
CA GLN A 116 -0.04 -6.76 -3.87
C GLN A 116 0.07 -8.21 -3.39
N CYS A 117 -1.03 -8.75 -2.86
CA CYS A 117 -1.15 -10.16 -2.47
C CYS A 117 -1.22 -11.08 -3.69
N ALA A 118 -2.06 -10.73 -4.67
CA ALA A 118 -2.27 -11.52 -5.88
C ALA A 118 -1.00 -11.66 -6.71
N LYS A 119 -0.06 -10.70 -6.61
CA LYS A 119 1.24 -10.78 -7.25
C LYS A 119 2.15 -11.85 -6.62
N ALA A 120 2.01 -12.09 -5.31
CA ALA A 120 2.72 -13.16 -4.61
C ALA A 120 2.07 -14.53 -4.84
N TYR A 121 0.74 -14.61 -4.73
CA TYR A 121 -0.02 -15.84 -4.92
C TYR A 121 -1.35 -15.55 -5.63
N PRO A 122 -1.64 -16.16 -6.79
CA PRO A 122 -2.88 -15.91 -7.52
C PRO A 122 -4.13 -16.15 -6.67
N GLY A 123 -5.01 -15.15 -6.59
CA GLY A 123 -6.24 -15.22 -5.80
C GLY A 123 -6.07 -14.88 -4.32
N ALA A 124 -4.85 -14.65 -3.82
CA ALA A 124 -4.68 -14.04 -2.51
C ALA A 124 -5.15 -12.58 -2.55
N PHE A 125 -5.74 -12.11 -1.45
CA PHE A 125 -6.35 -10.79 -1.36
C PHE A 125 -5.98 -10.10 -0.05
N CYS A 126 -6.11 -8.77 -0.03
CA CYS A 126 -5.84 -7.97 1.16
C CYS A 126 -7.10 -7.86 2.01
N THR A 127 -7.00 -8.20 3.29
CA THR A 127 -8.13 -8.06 4.23
C THR A 127 -8.20 -6.64 4.80
N GLY A 128 -9.31 -6.29 5.47
CA GLY A 128 -9.46 -5.02 6.17
C GLY A 128 -8.48 -4.81 7.35
N GLN A 129 -7.74 -5.84 7.75
CA GLN A 129 -6.63 -5.76 8.72
C GLN A 129 -5.27 -5.59 8.04
N ASN A 130 -5.24 -5.22 6.76
CA ASN A 130 -4.05 -5.07 5.92
C ASN A 130 -3.21 -6.34 5.86
N LYS A 131 -3.82 -7.52 5.99
CA LYS A 131 -3.15 -8.82 5.94
C LYS A 131 -3.46 -9.51 4.63
N CYS A 132 -2.45 -10.07 3.97
CA CYS A 132 -2.69 -10.91 2.81
C CYS A 132 -3.25 -12.26 3.25
N GLN A 133 -4.46 -12.57 2.79
CA GLN A 133 -5.16 -13.81 3.07
C GLN A 133 -5.21 -14.68 1.80
N CYS A 134 -5.14 -15.99 2.02
CA CYS A 134 -5.28 -16.99 0.96
C CYS A 134 -6.72 -17.09 0.46
N PRO A 135 -6.93 -17.50 -0.81
CA PRO A 135 -8.28 -17.83 -1.28
C PRO A 135 -8.86 -19.01 -0.49
N ASP A 136 -10.18 -19.17 -0.59
CA ASP A 136 -10.94 -20.12 0.21
C ASP A 136 -10.37 -21.55 0.14
N GLY A 137 -10.33 -22.20 1.31
CA GLY A 137 -9.82 -23.57 1.45
C GLY A 137 -8.30 -23.68 1.58
N LEU A 138 -7.55 -22.58 1.49
CA LEU A 138 -6.10 -22.56 1.69
C LEU A 138 -5.70 -21.77 2.94
N GLN A 139 -4.56 -22.12 3.52
CA GLN A 139 -3.95 -21.46 4.66
C GLN A 139 -2.58 -20.88 4.29
N ALA A 140 -2.28 -19.72 4.87
CA ALA A 140 -0.98 -19.08 4.68
C ALA A 140 0.09 -19.84 5.48
N ALA A 141 1.09 -20.36 4.80
CA ALA A 141 2.25 -21.02 5.39
C ALA A 141 3.47 -20.78 4.51
N ALA A 142 4.64 -20.53 5.12
CA ALA A 142 5.90 -20.28 4.41
C ALA A 142 5.79 -19.25 3.26
N PHE A 143 5.08 -18.14 3.49
CA PHE A 143 4.86 -17.08 2.50
C PHE A 143 4.11 -17.52 1.24
N THR A 144 3.35 -18.62 1.31
CA THR A 144 2.50 -19.12 0.22
C THR A 144 1.16 -19.63 0.78
N CYS A 145 0.28 -20.13 -0.09
CA CYS A 145 -1.00 -20.71 0.27
C CYS A 145 -1.01 -22.22 0.01
N LEU A 146 -1.30 -23.00 1.04
CA LEU A 146 -1.32 -24.45 1.01
C LEU A 146 -2.63 -24.99 1.56
N GLN A 147 -3.00 -26.21 1.15
CA GLN A 147 -4.13 -26.89 1.76
C GLN A 147 -3.84 -27.17 3.23
N GLY A 148 -4.88 -27.20 4.06
CA GLY A 148 -4.76 -27.32 5.52
C GLY A 148 -3.83 -28.44 5.98
N GLN A 149 -3.89 -29.64 5.39
CA GLN A 149 -2.99 -30.75 5.74
C GLN A 149 -1.51 -30.47 5.41
N LEU A 150 -1.23 -29.91 4.23
CA LEU A 150 0.13 -29.56 3.79
C LEU A 150 0.72 -28.38 4.57
N ALA A 151 -0.11 -27.50 5.14
CA ALA A 151 0.33 -26.42 6.00
C ALA A 151 0.82 -26.94 7.37
N TYR A 152 0.20 -27.98 7.92
CA TYR A 152 0.66 -28.62 9.17
C TYR A 152 2.04 -29.26 9.01
N ASP A 153 2.29 -29.96 7.90
CA ASP A 153 3.55 -30.66 7.63
C ASP A 153 4.77 -29.73 7.43
N LEU A 154 4.57 -28.41 7.34
CA LEU A 154 5.65 -27.42 7.24
C LEU A 154 5.91 -26.66 8.56
N ILE A 155 5.06 -26.86 9.55
CA ILE A 155 5.15 -26.24 10.87
C ILE A 155 5.68 -27.26 11.91
N PHE A 156 5.62 -28.55 11.60
CA PHE A 156 6.12 -29.69 12.39
C PHE A 156 7.19 -30.47 11.61
#